data_AF-A0A5N8UNN9-F1
#
_entry.id   AF-A0A5N8UNN9-F1
#
_cell.length_a   1.000
_cell.length_b   1.000
_cell.length_c   1.000
_cell.angle_alpha   90.00
_cell.angle_beta   90.00
_cell.angle_gamma   90.00
#
_symmetry.space_group_name_H-M   'P 1'
#
loop_
_entity.id
_entity.type
_entity.pdbx_description
1 polymer ?
#
loop_
_entity_poly.entity_id
_entity_poly.type
_entity_poly.pdbx_seq_one_letter_code
_entity_poly.pdbx_strand_id
1 'polypeptide(L)' 'MIKSVRSLPFLVCLSLTACAGLGVEPWQRDQFAREDMALDSEKLDLTLDDHIYFSKEGTSGGRALAGGGCGCN' A
#
# COMPACT_ATOMS: atom_id res chain seq x y z
N MET A 1 6.66 -22.03 41.86
CA MET A 1 6.55 -22.08 40.38
C MET A 1 5.14 -21.77 39.87
N ILE A 2 4.07 -22.31 40.47
CA ILE A 2 2.67 -22.10 40.02
C ILE A 2 2.20 -20.62 40.07
N LYS A 3 2.72 -19.81 40.99
CA LYS A 3 2.34 -18.39 41.13
C LYS A 3 2.78 -17.51 39.93
N SER A 4 3.93 -17.82 39.31
CA SER A 4 4.46 -17.06 38.15
C SER A 4 3.68 -17.33 36.87
N VAL A 5 3.15 -18.55 36.70
CA VAL A 5 2.34 -18.95 35.54
C VAL A 5 0.95 -18.28 35.57
N ARG A 6 0.41 -18.02 36.77
CA ARG A 6 -0.92 -17.38 36.94
C ARG A 6 -0.91 -15.88 36.63
N SER A 7 0.25 -15.23 36.70
CA SER A 7 0.47 -13.83 36.29
C SER A 7 0.76 -13.65 34.79
N LEU A 8 1.09 -14.73 34.07
CA LEU A 8 1.40 -14.70 32.64
C LEU A 8 0.28 -14.15 31.74
N PRO A 9 -1.02 -14.50 31.92
CA PRO A 9 -2.08 -13.95 31.05
C PRO A 9 -2.26 -12.44 31.21
N PHE A 10 -2.01 -11.89 32.40
CA PHE A 10 -2.08 -10.45 32.64
C PHE A 10 -0.99 -9.69 31.88
N LEU A 11 0.21 -10.25 31.81
CA LEU A 11 1.32 -9.67 31.04
C LEU A 11 1.07 -9.71 29.53
N VAL A 12 0.43 -10.78 29.03
CA VAL A 12 0.03 -10.89 27.62
C VAL A 12 -1.05 -9.85 27.26
N CYS A 13 -2.03 -9.59 28.14
CA CYS A 13 -3.04 -8.57 27.89
C CYS A 13 -2.46 -7.15 27.75
N LEU A 14 -1.37 -6.84 28.46
CA LEU A 14 -0.72 -5.53 28.37
C LEU A 14 -0.04 -5.28 27.01
N SER A 15 0.46 -6.32 26.33
CA SER A 15 1.19 -6.15 25.08
C SER A 15 0.32 -5.87 23.85
N LEU A 16 -1.00 -6.09 23.91
CA LEU A 16 -1.92 -5.80 22.79
C LEU A 16 -2.01 -4.31 22.44
N THR A 17 -1.66 -3.42 23.36
CA THR A 17 -1.74 -1.96 23.15
C THR A 17 -0.39 -1.32 22.79
N ALA A 18 0.69 -2.11 22.72
CA ALA A 18 2.05 -1.61 22.56
C ALA A 18 2.27 -0.76 21.30
N CYS A 19 1.49 -1.01 20.24
CA CYS A 19 1.60 -0.31 18.95
C CYS A 19 0.43 0.66 18.68
N ALA A 20 -0.51 0.83 19.63
CA ALA A 20 -1.73 1.62 19.39
C ALA A 20 -1.45 3.13 19.17
N GLY A 21 -0.29 3.63 19.59
CA GLY A 21 0.17 5.00 19.38
C GLY A 21 1.17 5.17 18.23
N LEU A 22 1.46 4.11 17.45
CA LEU A 22 2.34 4.20 16.29
C LEU A 22 1.55 4.76 15.09
N GLY A 23 1.47 6.07 15.00
CA GLY A 23 0.77 6.76 13.92
C GLY A 23 0.86 8.26 14.05
N VAL A 24 0.35 8.95 13.02
CA VAL A 24 0.20 10.40 13.02
C VAL A 24 -1.23 10.76 13.41
N GLU A 25 -1.38 11.89 14.11
CA GLU A 25 -2.69 12.41 14.50
C GLU A 25 -3.56 12.69 13.26
N PRO A 26 -4.90 12.57 13.33
CA PRO A 26 -5.77 12.72 12.15
C PRO A 26 -5.54 14.01 11.35
N TRP A 27 -5.24 15.13 12.02
CA TRP A 27 -4.96 16.42 11.38
C TRP A 27 -3.54 16.53 10.80
N GLN A 28 -2.61 15.65 11.18
CA GLN A 28 -1.27 15.58 10.59
C GLN A 28 -1.27 14.85 9.23
N ARG A 29 -2.39 14.21 8.86
CA ARG A 29 -2.52 13.46 7.60
C ARG A 29 -2.61 14.37 6.37
N ASP A 30 -2.98 15.63 6.54
CA ASP A 30 -3.03 16.63 5.47
C ASP A 30 -1.68 16.80 4.77
N GLN A 31 -0.57 16.71 5.53
CA GLN A 31 0.78 16.80 4.98
C GLN A 31 1.17 15.65 4.04
N PHE A 32 0.45 14.52 4.09
CA PHE A 32 0.67 13.36 3.22
C PHE A 32 -0.30 13.31 2.03
N ALA A 33 -1.25 14.25 1.94
CA ALA A 33 -2.22 14.33 0.86
C ALA A 33 -1.86 15.43 -0.16
N ARG A 34 -0.57 15.68 -0.36
CA ARG A 34 -0.11 16.65 -1.35
C ARG A 34 -0.29 16.09 -2.76
N GLU A 35 -0.63 16.96 -3.70
CA GLU A 35 -0.83 16.61 -5.12
C GLU A 35 0.41 15.92 -5.75
N ASP A 36 1.63 16.28 -5.32
CA ASP A 36 2.88 15.70 -5.81
C ASP A 36 3.11 14.25 -5.34
N MET A 37 2.43 13.82 -4.28
CA MET A 37 2.51 12.46 -3.75
C MET A 37 1.41 11.53 -4.32
N ALA A 38 0.55 12.02 -5.21
CA ALA A 38 -0.42 11.17 -5.89
C ALA A 38 0.28 10.07 -6.70
N LEU A 39 -0.34 8.89 -6.81
CA LEU A 39 0.24 7.75 -7.53
C LEU A 39 0.41 8.03 -9.04
N ASP A 40 -0.29 9.04 -9.54
CA ASP A 40 -0.34 9.49 -10.91
C ASP A 40 0.10 10.96 -11.06
N SER A 41 0.90 11.46 -10.11
CA SER A 41 1.34 12.86 -10.10
C SER A 41 2.23 13.23 -11.30
N GLU A 42 3.02 12.27 -11.80
CA GLU A 42 3.96 12.48 -12.92
C GLU A 42 3.54 11.72 -14.18
N LYS A 43 3.23 12.47 -15.24
CA LYS A 43 2.70 11.91 -16.49
C LYS A 43 3.73 11.06 -17.25
N LEU A 44 5.01 11.44 -17.17
CA LEU A 44 6.07 10.69 -17.83
C LEU A 44 6.27 9.30 -17.21
N ASP A 45 6.22 9.22 -15.88
CA ASP A 45 6.34 7.96 -15.16
C ASP A 45 5.18 7.03 -15.50
N LEU A 46 3.95 7.54 -15.53
CA LEU A 46 2.77 6.76 -15.95
C LEU A 46 2.91 6.23 -17.38
N THR A 47 3.37 7.07 -18.30
CA THR A 47 3.54 6.68 -19.71
C THR A 47 4.61 5.60 -19.86
N LEU A 48 5.69 5.71 -19.08
CA LEU A 48 6.76 4.71 -19.05
C LEU A 48 6.27 3.38 -18.46
N ASP A 49 5.53 3.43 -17.36
CA ASP A 49 4.93 2.26 -16.72
C ASP A 49 3.98 1.55 -17.68
N ASP A 50 3.13 2.29 -18.39
CA ASP A 50 2.23 1.74 -19.40
C ASP A 50 3.01 1.10 -20.56
N HIS A 51 4.09 1.73 -21.03
CA HIS A 51 4.94 1.17 -22.07
C HIS A 51 5.62 -0.14 -21.63
N ILE A 52 6.13 -0.18 -20.40
CA ILE A 52 6.76 -1.39 -19.83
C ILE A 52 5.70 -2.49 -19.64
N TYR A 53 4.54 -2.13 -19.09
CA TYR A 53 3.43 -3.05 -18.87
C TYR A 53 2.96 -3.66 -20.19
N PHE A 54 2.74 -2.86 -21.22
CA PHE A 54 2.35 -3.35 -22.54
C PHE A 54 3.42 -4.24 -23.18
N SER A 55 4.70 -3.88 -23.03
CA SER A 55 5.82 -4.68 -23.56
C SER A 55 5.92 -6.06 -22.92
N LYS A 56 5.49 -6.21 -21.65
CA LYS A 56 5.58 -7.46 -20.90
C LYS A 56 4.28 -8.26 -20.91
N GLU A 57 3.15 -7.57 -20.86
CA GLU A 57 1.84 -8.10 -20.50
C GLU A 57 0.71 -7.59 -21.44
N GLY A 58 1.06 -7.00 -22.59
CA GLY A 58 0.06 -6.46 -23.55
C GLY A 58 -0.95 -7.48 -24.07
N THR A 59 -0.62 -8.78 -23.99
CA THR A 59 -1.54 -9.88 -24.35
C THR A 59 -2.60 -10.16 -23.30
N SER A 60 -2.40 -9.79 -22.03
CA SER A 60 -3.38 -9.90 -20.94
C SER A 60 -4.34 -8.70 -20.84
N GLY A 61 -4.10 -7.65 -21.62
CA GLY A 61 -4.88 -6.41 -21.61
C GLY A 61 -4.24 -5.37 -20.70
N GLY A 62 -4.14 -4.14 -21.21
CA GLY A 62 -3.54 -3.00 -20.50
C GLY A 62 -4.43 -2.45 -19.38
N ARG A 63 -3.94 -1.38 -18.72
CA ARG A 63 -4.74 -0.56 -17.78
C ARG A 63 -5.93 0.18 -18.44
N ALA A 64 -5.96 0.25 -19.78
CA ALA A 64 -7.06 0.84 -20.55
C ALA A 64 -8.05 -0.22 -21.05
N LEU A 65 -9.30 0.18 -21.34
CA LEU A 65 -10.42 -0.69 -21.77
C LEU A 65 -10.22 -1.42 -23.12
N ALA A 66 -9.03 -1.39 -23.72
CA ALA A 66 -8.69 -2.23 -24.87
C ALA A 66 -8.13 -3.56 -24.36
N GLY A 67 -9.00 -4.58 -24.37
CA GLY A 67 -8.73 -5.93 -23.90
C GLY A 67 -7.53 -6.61 -24.58
N GLY A 68 -6.94 -7.56 -23.86
CA GLY A 68 -5.74 -8.31 -24.25
C GLY A 68 -5.82 -8.89 -25.65
N GLY A 69 -4.84 -8.52 -26.47
CA GLY A 69 -4.70 -8.94 -27.86
C GLY A 69 -3.24 -8.94 -28.28
N CYS A 70 -2.98 -9.20 -29.57
CA CYS A 70 -1.67 -9.34 -30.22
C CYS A 70 -0.68 -8.14 -30.08
N GLY A 71 -0.94 -7.18 -29.18
CA GLY A 71 -0.10 -6.00 -29.00
C GLY A 71 -0.27 -4.96 -30.11
N CYS A 72 -1.43 -4.91 -30.76
CA CYS A 72 -1.77 -3.88 -31.74
C CYS A 72 -2.80 -2.92 -31.12
N ASN A 73 -2.32 -1.92 -30.36
CA ASN A 73 -3.07 -0.68 -30.11
C ASN A 73 -2.64 0.37 -31.14
#